data_AF-A0A2H0A090-F1
#
_entry.id   AF-A0A2H0A090-F1
#
_cell.length_a   1.000
_cell.length_b   1.000
_cell.length_c   1.000
_cell.angle_alpha   90.00
_cell.angle_beta   90.00
_cell.angle_gamma   90.00
#
_symmetry.space_group_name_H-M   'P 1'
#
loop_
_entity.id
_entity.type
_entity.pdbx_description
1 polymer ?
#
loop_
_entity_poly.entity_id
_entity_poly.type
_entity_poly.pdbx_seq_one_letter_code
_entity_poly.pdbx_strand_id
1 'polypeptide(L)'
;MQTVDNDIKLIVVRLNATGASLNELTRPGQSDVKTAFDLYSDNISKLAEMEKDFSVNADKMKARGKDYFEEWQTESGEYKNPRIQELSEQRRMELSKIYESIPLNSIGVKEAFRAYVSDATEIQTYLSNDLTSKGIEAIAPIAKRVAGDGDNLKYAIKGLEMAIERARAEMTQRGR
;
A
#
# COMPACT_ATOMS: atom_id res chain seq x y z
N MET A 1 -6.86 8.43 -7.74
CA MET A 1 -7.28 7.01 -7.67
C MET A 1 -6.44 6.13 -8.57
N GLN A 2 -6.38 6.35 -9.90
CA GLN A 2 -5.60 5.46 -10.79
C GLN A 2 -4.12 5.33 -10.44
N THR A 3 -3.45 6.43 -10.04
CA THR A 3 -2.06 6.37 -9.57
C THR A 3 -1.91 5.42 -8.37
N VAL A 4 -2.71 5.59 -7.32
CA VAL A 4 -2.66 4.74 -6.12
C VAL A 4 -3.01 3.28 -6.45
N ASP A 5 -3.98 3.04 -7.33
CA ASP A 5 -4.34 1.69 -7.82
C ASP A 5 -3.17 1.00 -8.56
N ASN A 6 -2.42 1.75 -9.37
CA ASN A 6 -1.22 1.22 -10.01
C ASN A 6 -0.09 0.98 -8.98
N ASP A 7 0.08 1.90 -8.03
CA ASP A 7 1.08 1.78 -6.97
C ASP A 7 0.86 0.48 -6.17
N ILE A 8 -0.37 0.23 -5.70
CA ILE A 8 -0.68 -0.96 -4.89
C ILE A 8 -0.44 -2.28 -5.63
N LYS A 9 -0.74 -2.34 -6.93
CA LYS A 9 -0.46 -3.52 -7.77
C LYS A 9 1.04 -3.77 -7.88
N LEU A 10 1.83 -2.72 -8.08
CA LEU A 10 3.29 -2.82 -8.15
C LEU A 10 3.88 -3.21 -6.79
N ILE A 11 3.35 -2.66 -5.68
CA ILE A 11 3.79 -3.00 -4.31
C ILE A 11 3.60 -4.49 -4.06
N VAL A 12 2.44 -5.08 -4.40
CA VAL A 12 2.19 -6.52 -4.23
C VAL A 12 3.22 -7.37 -4.98
N VAL A 13 3.53 -7.01 -6.23
CA VAL A 13 4.56 -7.70 -7.03
C VAL A 13 5.94 -7.62 -6.34
N ARG A 14 6.29 -6.46 -5.81
CA ARG A 14 7.58 -6.24 -5.14
C ARG A 14 7.66 -6.96 -3.79
N LEU A 15 6.58 -6.98 -2.99
CA LEU A 15 6.52 -7.76 -1.75
C LEU A 15 6.76 -9.25 -2.01
N ASN A 16 6.18 -9.80 -3.07
CA ASN A 16 6.45 -11.19 -3.47
C ASN A 16 7.92 -11.41 -3.85
N ALA A 17 8.51 -10.52 -4.63
CA ALA A 17 9.92 -10.62 -5.01
C ALA A 17 10.85 -10.54 -3.79
N THR A 18 10.57 -9.63 -2.87
CA THR A 18 11.32 -9.46 -1.62
C THR A 18 11.22 -10.69 -0.74
N GLY A 19 10.02 -11.19 -0.49
CA GLY A 19 9.81 -12.41 0.30
C GLY A 19 10.51 -13.62 -0.32
N ALA A 20 10.45 -13.76 -1.64
CA ALA A 20 11.18 -14.81 -2.35
C ALA A 20 12.70 -14.67 -2.18
N SER A 21 13.26 -13.47 -2.32
CA SER A 21 14.70 -13.23 -2.13
C SER A 21 15.15 -13.47 -0.68
N LEU A 22 14.31 -13.14 0.31
CA LEU A 22 14.58 -13.40 1.72
C LEU A 22 14.57 -14.91 2.04
N ASN A 23 13.62 -15.65 1.47
CA ASN A 23 13.57 -17.10 1.59
C ASN A 23 14.77 -17.78 0.93
N GLU A 24 15.21 -17.30 -0.24
CA GLU A 24 16.38 -17.84 -0.94
C GLU A 24 17.68 -17.54 -0.18
N LEU A 25 17.80 -16.34 0.40
CA LEU A 25 18.94 -15.93 1.23
C LEU A 25 19.08 -16.79 2.49
N THR A 26 17.96 -17.18 3.09
CA THR A 26 17.91 -17.99 4.32
C THR A 26 17.76 -19.49 4.06
N ARG A 27 17.83 -19.92 2.80
CA ARG A 27 17.71 -21.33 2.43
C ARG A 27 18.90 -22.14 2.96
N PRO A 28 18.67 -23.28 3.64
CA PRO A 28 19.76 -24.17 4.04
C PRO A 28 20.61 -24.60 2.83
N GLY A 29 21.93 -24.53 2.98
CA GLY A 29 22.87 -24.90 1.91
C GLY A 29 22.94 -23.93 0.74
N GLN A 30 22.51 -22.68 0.90
CA GLN A 30 22.71 -21.63 -0.09
C GLN A 30 24.20 -21.50 -0.45
N SER A 31 24.54 -21.74 -1.72
CA SER A 31 25.93 -21.72 -2.20
C SER A 31 26.40 -20.31 -2.56
N ASP A 32 25.50 -19.42 -2.97
CA ASP A 32 25.82 -18.05 -3.37
C ASP A 32 25.10 -17.03 -2.48
N VAL A 33 25.53 -16.97 -1.22
CA VAL A 33 24.94 -16.09 -0.21
C VAL A 33 25.10 -14.61 -0.56
N LYS A 34 26.17 -14.25 -1.29
CA LYS A 34 26.44 -12.86 -1.66
C LYS A 34 25.45 -12.37 -2.71
N THR A 35 25.24 -13.14 -3.78
CA THR A 35 24.25 -12.77 -4.79
C THR A 35 22.83 -12.80 -4.23
N ALA A 36 22.50 -13.75 -3.36
CA ALA A 36 21.19 -13.77 -2.69
C ALA A 36 20.98 -12.53 -1.80
N PHE A 37 22.01 -12.10 -1.07
CA PHE A 37 21.94 -10.91 -0.21
C PHE A 37 21.83 -9.61 -1.03
N ASP A 38 22.54 -9.52 -2.15
CA ASP A 38 22.47 -8.35 -3.04
C ASP A 38 21.07 -8.22 -3.65
N LEU A 39 20.49 -9.34 -4.12
CA LEU A 39 19.12 -9.36 -4.63
C LEU A 39 18.10 -8.93 -3.58
N TYR A 40 18.24 -9.42 -2.34
CA TYR A 40 17.40 -9.00 -1.22
C TYR A 40 17.55 -7.49 -0.94
N SER A 41 18.78 -7.00 -0.85
CA SER A 41 19.09 -5.58 -0.58
C SER A 41 18.52 -4.64 -1.64
N ASP A 42 18.63 -5.00 -2.92
CA ASP A 42 18.05 -4.26 -4.04
C ASP A 42 16.52 -4.19 -3.96
N ASN A 43 15.89 -5.30 -3.57
CA ASN A 43 14.44 -5.36 -3.41
C ASN A 43 13.95 -4.49 -2.24
N ILE A 44 14.68 -4.47 -1.12
CA ILE A 44 14.38 -3.60 0.03
C ILE A 44 14.50 -2.13 -0.33
N SER A 45 15.56 -1.75 -1.05
CA SER A 45 15.77 -0.36 -1.48
C SER A 45 14.62 0.15 -2.34
N LYS A 46 14.16 -0.66 -3.30
CA LYS A 46 12.99 -0.34 -4.14
C LYS A 46 11.70 -0.26 -3.33
N LEU A 47 11.48 -1.17 -2.38
CA LEU A 47 10.30 -1.12 -1.51
C LEU A 47 10.28 0.12 -0.61
N ALA A 48 11.43 0.57 -0.12
CA ALA A 48 11.52 1.78 0.70
C ALA A 48 11.17 3.05 -0.09
N GLU A 49 11.51 3.11 -1.38
CA GLU A 49 11.06 4.19 -2.27
C GLU A 49 9.54 4.13 -2.47
N MET A 50 9.02 2.93 -2.75
CA MET A 50 7.59 2.73 -2.97
C MET A 50 6.72 2.99 -1.74
N GLU A 51 7.23 2.74 -0.53
CA GLU A 51 6.56 3.09 0.72
C GLU A 51 6.33 4.60 0.83
N LYS A 52 7.35 5.39 0.53
CA LYS A 52 7.28 6.86 0.54
C LYS A 52 6.31 7.37 -0.53
N ASP A 53 6.45 6.86 -1.76
CA ASP A 53 5.59 7.25 -2.88
C ASP A 53 4.12 6.92 -2.61
N PHE A 54 3.85 5.72 -2.11
CA PHE A 54 2.50 5.31 -1.70
C PHE A 54 1.93 6.25 -0.64
N SER A 55 2.72 6.59 0.39
CA SER A 55 2.26 7.50 1.43
C SER A 55 1.86 8.86 0.87
N VAL A 56 2.71 9.45 0.02
CA VAL A 56 2.46 10.73 -0.65
C VAL A 56 1.23 10.65 -1.56
N ASN A 57 1.11 9.59 -2.37
CA ASN A 57 0.00 9.44 -3.31
C ASN A 57 -1.34 9.17 -2.62
N ALA A 58 -1.32 8.44 -1.50
CA ALA A 58 -2.49 8.26 -0.66
C ALA A 58 -2.97 9.57 -0.02
N ASP A 59 -2.05 10.44 0.43
CA ASP A 59 -2.41 11.76 0.98
C ASP A 59 -2.96 12.70 -0.10
N LYS A 60 -2.32 12.72 -1.28
CA LYS A 60 -2.84 13.45 -2.45
C LYS A 60 -4.23 12.98 -2.86
N MET A 61 -4.47 11.67 -2.82
CA MET A 61 -5.78 11.11 -3.12
C MET A 61 -6.83 11.54 -2.10
N LYS A 62 -6.50 11.49 -0.80
CA LYS A 62 -7.37 11.99 0.27
C LYS A 62 -7.73 13.47 0.07
N ALA A 63 -6.73 14.31 -0.21
CA ALA A 63 -6.93 15.75 -0.46
C ALA A 63 -7.87 15.98 -1.66
N ARG A 64 -7.59 15.35 -2.81
CA ARG A 64 -8.45 15.46 -4.00
C ARG A 64 -9.89 15.00 -3.75
N GLY A 65 -10.08 13.97 -2.95
CA GLY A 65 -11.41 13.52 -2.54
C GLY A 65 -12.16 14.59 -1.76
N LYS A 66 -11.49 15.21 -0.78
CA LYS A 66 -12.05 16.33 -0.01
C LYS A 66 -12.45 17.48 -0.93
N ASP A 67 -11.53 17.94 -1.78
CA ASP A 67 -11.76 19.06 -2.70
C ASP A 67 -12.98 18.80 -3.61
N TYR A 68 -13.09 17.58 -4.15
CA TYR A 68 -14.21 17.17 -5.00
C TYR A 68 -15.58 17.25 -4.29
N PHE A 69 -15.67 16.80 -3.03
CA PHE A 69 -16.94 16.82 -2.30
C PHE A 69 -17.30 18.21 -1.74
N GLU A 70 -16.31 19.08 -1.51
CA GLU A 70 -16.50 20.50 -1.17
C GLU A 70 -16.98 21.31 -2.39
N GLU A 71 -16.40 21.05 -3.57
CA GLU A 71 -16.84 21.64 -4.84
C GLU A 71 -18.29 21.24 -5.16
N TRP A 72 -18.63 19.94 -5.09
CA TRP A 72 -20.00 19.48 -5.30
C TRP A 72 -20.98 20.12 -4.29
N GLN A 73 -20.58 20.29 -3.03
CA GLN A 73 -21.44 20.98 -2.05
C GLN A 73 -21.73 22.44 -2.48
N THR A 74 -20.72 23.13 -3.00
CA THR A 74 -20.85 24.50 -3.50
C THR A 74 -21.78 24.57 -4.71
N GLU A 75 -21.57 23.70 -5.71
CA GLU A 75 -22.42 23.59 -6.91
C GLU A 75 -23.88 23.27 -6.55
N SER A 76 -24.09 22.45 -5.50
CA SER A 76 -25.44 22.10 -5.05
C SER A 76 -26.23 23.30 -4.55
N GLY A 77 -25.56 24.34 -4.04
CA GLY A 77 -26.18 25.60 -3.63
C GLY A 77 -26.70 26.44 -4.80
N GLU A 78 -26.22 26.20 -6.02
CA GLU A 78 -26.62 26.95 -7.22
C GLU A 78 -27.96 26.49 -7.81
N TYR A 79 -28.41 25.27 -7.48
CA TYR A 79 -29.69 24.77 -7.94
C TYR A 79 -30.84 25.58 -7.35
N LYS A 80 -31.73 26.11 -8.21
CA LYS A 80 -32.91 26.88 -7.77
C LYS A 80 -34.08 26.00 -7.33
N ASN A 81 -34.10 24.73 -7.77
CA ASN A 81 -35.17 23.81 -7.44
C ASN A 81 -34.83 23.06 -6.14
N PRO A 82 -35.63 23.19 -5.07
CA PRO A 82 -35.32 22.57 -3.77
C PRO A 82 -35.25 21.04 -3.83
N ARG A 83 -36.02 20.40 -4.73
CA ARG A 83 -35.96 18.96 -4.91
C ARG A 83 -34.67 18.51 -5.57
N ILE A 84 -34.12 19.31 -6.48
CA ILE A 84 -32.82 19.02 -7.11
C ILE A 84 -31.69 19.22 -6.09
N GLN A 85 -31.76 20.27 -5.27
CA GLN A 85 -30.83 20.47 -4.16
C GLN A 85 -30.79 19.26 -3.22
N GLU A 86 -31.96 18.79 -2.78
CA GLU A 86 -32.08 17.64 -1.90
C GLU A 86 -31.51 16.36 -2.52
N LEU A 87 -31.84 16.06 -3.78
CA LEU A 87 -31.31 14.89 -4.49
C LEU A 87 -29.79 14.94 -4.65
N SER A 88 -29.24 16.11 -4.97
CA SER A 88 -27.80 16.31 -5.10
C SER A 88 -27.10 16.06 -3.77
N GLU A 89 -27.62 16.62 -2.68
CA GLU A 89 -27.03 16.48 -1.34
C GLU A 89 -27.10 15.03 -0.84
N GLN A 90 -28.24 14.35 -1.04
CA GLN A 90 -28.38 12.92 -0.72
C GLN A 90 -27.30 12.10 -1.44
N ARG A 91 -27.13 12.30 -2.76
CA ARG A 91 -26.12 11.55 -3.53
C ARG A 91 -24.69 11.90 -3.11
N ARG A 92 -24.42 13.18 -2.82
CA ARG A 92 -23.11 13.64 -2.34
C ARG A 92 -22.73 12.93 -1.04
N MET A 93 -23.65 12.87 -0.07
CA MET A 93 -23.45 12.19 1.21
C MET A 93 -23.26 10.67 1.06
N GLU A 94 -24.07 10.02 0.22
CA GLU A 94 -23.92 8.58 -0.05
C GLU A 94 -22.53 8.27 -0.61
N LEU A 95 -22.09 9.05 -1.59
CA LEU A 95 -20.84 8.82 -2.27
C LEU A 95 -19.63 9.21 -1.40
N SER A 96 -19.72 10.29 -0.63
CA SER A 96 -18.65 10.69 0.28
C SER A 96 -18.36 9.60 1.31
N LYS A 97 -19.41 8.98 1.86
CA LYS A 97 -19.29 7.85 2.80
C LYS A 97 -18.59 6.64 2.17
N ILE A 98 -18.85 6.35 0.90
CA ILE A 98 -18.16 5.27 0.17
C ILE A 98 -16.68 5.65 -0.03
N TYR A 99 -16.41 6.90 -0.41
CA TYR A 99 -15.06 7.38 -0.64
C TYR A 99 -14.22 7.41 0.64
N GLU A 100 -14.79 7.78 1.79
CA GLU A 100 -14.14 7.83 3.10
C GLU A 100 -13.55 6.48 3.54
N SER A 101 -14.05 5.36 3.02
CA SER A 101 -13.46 4.05 3.26
C SER A 101 -12.01 3.95 2.74
N ILE A 102 -11.65 4.69 1.69
CA ILE A 102 -10.31 4.68 1.10
C ILE A 102 -9.26 5.22 2.09
N PRO A 103 -9.33 6.48 2.58
CA PRO A 103 -8.34 7.01 3.51
C PRO A 103 -8.28 6.23 4.83
N LEU A 104 -9.39 5.64 5.30
CA LEU A 104 -9.39 4.77 6.48
C LEU A 104 -8.55 3.51 6.26
N ASN A 105 -8.71 2.84 5.12
CA ASN A 105 -7.88 1.68 4.77
C ASN A 105 -6.42 2.08 4.51
N SER A 106 -6.19 3.25 3.90
CA SER A 106 -4.82 3.75 3.63
C SER A 106 -3.98 3.95 4.89
N ILE A 107 -4.58 4.34 6.03
CA ILE A 107 -3.83 4.52 7.29
C ILE A 107 -3.20 3.20 7.73
N GLY A 108 -4.00 2.13 7.80
CA GLY A 108 -3.50 0.81 8.18
C GLY A 108 -2.44 0.27 7.22
N VAL A 109 -2.62 0.49 5.90
CA VAL A 109 -1.62 0.11 4.91
C VAL A 109 -0.32 0.89 5.09
N LYS A 110 -0.36 2.21 5.31
CA LYS A 110 0.84 3.04 5.55
C LYS A 110 1.63 2.55 6.77
N GLU A 111 0.94 2.29 7.88
CA GLU A 111 1.58 1.83 9.11
C GLU A 111 2.23 0.45 8.93
N ALA A 112 1.48 -0.51 8.35
CA ALA A 112 1.99 -1.85 8.07
C ALA A 112 3.15 -1.84 7.09
N PHE A 113 3.10 -0.99 6.05
CA PHE A 113 4.16 -0.90 5.06
C PHE A 113 5.45 -0.32 5.66
N ARG A 114 5.34 0.76 6.43
CA ARG A 114 6.47 1.34 7.14
C ARG A 114 7.12 0.34 8.12
N ALA A 115 6.31 -0.40 8.88
CA ALA A 115 6.81 -1.42 9.79
C ALA A 115 7.54 -2.55 9.05
N TYR A 116 6.95 -3.07 7.98
CA TYR A 116 7.57 -4.10 7.15
C TYR A 116 8.91 -3.65 6.55
N VAL A 117 8.99 -2.45 5.98
CA VAL A 117 10.24 -1.91 5.41
C VAL A 117 11.30 -1.73 6.50
N SER A 118 10.91 -1.26 7.69
CA SER A 118 11.83 -1.12 8.82
C SER A 118 12.44 -2.46 9.22
N ASP A 119 11.61 -3.46 9.52
CA ASP A 119 12.05 -4.79 9.93
C ASP A 119 12.93 -5.46 8.85
N ALA A 120 12.55 -5.32 7.58
CA ALA A 120 13.30 -5.89 6.48
C ALA A 120 14.68 -5.19 6.29
N THR A 121 14.75 -3.88 6.55
CA THR A 121 16.00 -3.11 6.53
C THR A 121 16.90 -3.48 7.71
N GLU A 122 16.34 -3.83 8.87
CA GLU A 122 17.13 -4.33 10.00
C GLU A 122 17.79 -5.67 9.68
N ILE A 123 17.08 -6.59 9.02
CA ILE A 123 17.67 -7.85 8.52
C ILE A 123 18.83 -7.57 7.55
N GLN A 124 18.63 -6.64 6.61
CA GLN A 124 19.67 -6.22 5.67
C GLN A 124 20.90 -5.71 6.42
N THR A 125 20.69 -4.84 7.41
CA THR A 125 21.76 -4.25 8.22
C THR A 125 22.50 -5.32 9.01
N TYR A 126 21.79 -6.25 9.65
CA TYR A 126 22.39 -7.36 10.37
C TYR A 126 23.27 -8.23 9.46
N LEU A 127 22.74 -8.67 8.32
CA LEU A 127 23.46 -9.54 7.37
C LEU A 127 24.59 -8.81 6.62
N SER A 128 24.54 -7.48 6.51
CA SER A 128 25.67 -6.71 6.00
C SER A 128 26.91 -6.80 6.91
N ASN A 129 26.71 -7.04 8.20
CA ASN A 129 27.77 -7.22 9.18
C ASN A 129 28.20 -8.69 9.32
N ASP A 130 27.25 -9.64 9.21
CA ASP A 130 27.53 -11.07 9.33
C ASP A 130 26.76 -11.90 8.28
N LEU A 131 27.32 -11.97 7.07
CA LEU A 131 26.81 -12.81 5.99
C LEU A 131 27.34 -14.26 6.06
N THR A 132 27.88 -14.69 7.20
CA THR A 132 28.32 -16.08 7.37
C THR A 132 27.13 -17.02 7.51
N SER A 133 27.36 -18.33 7.36
CA SER A 133 26.31 -19.33 7.59
C SER A 133 25.69 -19.22 8.99
N LYS A 134 26.49 -18.88 10.01
CA LYS A 134 25.99 -18.70 11.39
C LYS A 134 25.11 -17.46 11.53
N GLY A 135 25.49 -16.35 10.90
CA GLY A 135 24.66 -15.14 10.88
C GLY A 135 23.33 -15.39 10.18
N ILE A 136 23.35 -16.06 9.02
CA ILE A 136 22.15 -16.43 8.28
C ILE A 136 21.25 -17.37 9.09
N GLU A 137 21.81 -18.41 9.72
CA GLU A 137 21.07 -19.33 10.59
C GLU A 137 20.44 -18.61 11.79
N ALA A 138 21.16 -17.66 12.39
CA ALA A 138 20.68 -16.91 13.55
C ALA A 138 19.50 -15.98 13.22
N ILE A 139 19.51 -15.34 12.05
CA ILE A 139 18.43 -14.42 11.64
C ILE A 139 17.24 -15.14 10.98
N ALA A 140 17.39 -16.39 10.56
CA ALA A 140 16.37 -17.14 9.82
C ALA A 140 14.96 -17.14 10.48
N PRO A 141 14.79 -17.27 11.82
CA PRO A 141 13.47 -17.16 12.44
C PRO A 141 12.82 -15.77 12.28
N ILE A 142 13.63 -14.70 12.37
CA ILE A 142 13.17 -13.33 12.19
C ILE A 142 12.83 -13.08 10.73
N ALA A 143 13.67 -13.55 9.79
CA ALA A 143 13.41 -13.49 8.37
C ALA A 143 12.09 -14.16 7.97
N LYS A 144 11.81 -15.34 8.55
CA LYS A 144 10.53 -16.04 8.34
C LYS A 144 9.34 -15.23 8.85
N ARG A 145 9.46 -14.57 10.00
CA ARG A 145 8.41 -13.69 10.53
C ARG A 145 8.16 -12.52 9.57
N VAL A 146 9.22 -11.82 9.17
CA VAL A 146 9.14 -10.66 8.26
C VAL A 146 8.52 -11.06 6.91
N ALA A 147 8.86 -12.24 6.38
CA ALA A 147 8.19 -12.76 5.18
C ALA A 147 6.67 -12.89 5.37
N GLY A 148 6.23 -13.38 6.53
CA GLY A 148 4.81 -13.44 6.90
C GLY A 148 4.17 -12.05 7.11
N ASP A 149 4.90 -11.08 7.65
CA ASP A 149 4.43 -9.70 7.75
C ASP A 149 4.21 -9.08 6.35
N GLY A 150 5.01 -9.47 5.36
CA GLY A 150 4.79 -9.12 3.96
C GLY A 150 3.49 -9.70 3.39
N ASP A 151 3.10 -10.91 3.81
CA ASP A 151 1.80 -11.50 3.46
C ASP A 151 0.64 -10.73 4.10
N ASN A 152 0.77 -10.36 5.37
CA ASN A 152 -0.22 -9.53 6.09
C ASN A 152 -0.40 -8.17 5.41
N LEU A 153 0.69 -7.53 4.99
CA LEU A 153 0.64 -6.28 4.24
C LEU A 153 -0.08 -6.43 2.90
N LYS A 154 0.15 -7.51 2.16
CA LYS A 154 -0.61 -7.79 0.91
C LYS A 154 -2.11 -7.90 1.16
N TYR A 155 -2.54 -8.52 2.27
CA TYR A 155 -3.96 -8.59 2.62
C TYR A 155 -4.55 -7.20 2.92
N ALA A 156 -3.82 -6.35 3.65
CA ALA A 156 -4.25 -4.98 3.90
C ALA A 156 -4.36 -4.16 2.59
N ILE A 157 -3.38 -4.30 1.70
CA ILE A 157 -3.37 -3.67 0.38
C ILE A 157 -4.59 -4.12 -0.45
N LYS A 158 -4.95 -5.40 -0.42
CA LYS A 158 -6.14 -5.91 -1.11
C LYS A 158 -7.43 -5.26 -0.57
N GLY A 159 -7.51 -5.00 0.74
CA GLY A 159 -8.61 -4.23 1.34
C GLY A 159 -8.74 -2.83 0.75
N LEU A 160 -7.60 -2.13 0.61
CA LEU A 160 -7.55 -0.82 -0.02
C LEU A 160 -7.92 -0.86 -1.52
N GLU A 161 -7.44 -1.86 -2.26
CA GLU A 161 -7.80 -2.07 -3.68
C GLU A 161 -9.32 -2.18 -3.85
N MET A 162 -9.97 -3.01 -3.03
CA MET A 162 -11.43 -3.18 -3.06
C MET A 162 -12.18 -1.87 -2.74
N ALA A 163 -11.67 -1.07 -1.78
CA ALA A 163 -12.26 0.22 -1.46
C ALA A 163 -12.15 1.22 -2.63
N ILE A 164 -11.00 1.26 -3.31
CA ILE A 164 -10.78 2.10 -4.50
C ILE A 164 -11.70 1.68 -5.64
N GLU A 165 -11.80 0.39 -5.93
CA GLU A 165 -12.65 -0.11 -7.02
C GLU A 165 -14.13 0.11 -6.75
N ARG A 166 -14.58 -0.06 -5.49
CA ARG A 166 -15.95 0.28 -5.10
C ARG A 166 -16.26 1.76 -5.33
N ALA A 167 -15.37 2.66 -4.89
CA ALA A 167 -15.57 4.09 -5.09
C ALA A 167 -15.57 4.45 -6.58
N ARG A 168 -14.65 3.88 -7.37
CA ARG A 168 -14.58 4.10 -8.82
C ARG A 168 -15.88 3.68 -9.52
N ALA A 169 -16.43 2.53 -9.18
CA ALA A 169 -17.68 2.04 -9.76
C ALA A 169 -18.84 3.01 -9.51
N GLU A 170 -18.98 3.49 -8.27
CA GLU A 170 -20.02 4.45 -7.87
C GLU A 170 -19.85 5.84 -8.48
N MET A 171 -18.61 6.29 -8.67
CA MET A 171 -18.30 7.55 -9.35
C MET A 171 -18.50 7.49 -10.87
N THR A 172 -18.24 6.33 -11.49
CA THR A 172 -18.35 6.17 -12.95
C THR A 172 -19.80 6.03 -13.42
N GLN A 173 -20.72 5.61 -12.56
CA GLN A 173 -22.17 5.66 -12.83
C GLN A 173 -22.69 7.08 -13.08
N ARG A 174 -21.89 8.12 -12.81
CA ARG A 174 -22.16 9.54 -13.16
C ARG A 174 -22.02 9.85 -14.67
N GLY A 175 -21.43 8.94 -15.46
CA GLY A 175 -21.01 9.20 -16.85
C GLY A 175 -21.74 8.43 -17.94
N ARG A 176 -22.96 7.93 -17.71
CA ARG A 176 -23.81 7.32 -18.75
C ARG A 176 -25.17 7.99 -18.83
#